data_AF-A0A386RDS4-F1
#
_entry.id   AF-A0A386RDS4-F1
#
_cell.length_a   1.000
_cell.length_b   1.000
_cell.length_c   1.000
_cell.angle_alpha   90.00
_cell.angle_beta   90.00
_cell.angle_gamma   90.00
#
_symmetry.space_group_name_H-M   'P 1'
#
loop_
_entity.id
_entity.type
_entity.pdbx_description
1 polymer ?
#
loop_
_entity_poly.entity_id
_entity_poly.type
_entity_poly.pdbx_seq_one_letter_code
_entity_poly.pdbx_strand_id
1 'polypeptide(L)'
;MNALWPYPTEIPFQLAHEIAHVLHEEQHYYNLNDQTVDQGETSANIFAIKLLQKYCDDNEYHFDSYYKFAKAFCIPHNLYYLFNDGYIVQNQ
;
A
#
# COMPACT_ATOMS: atom_id res chain seq x y z
N MET A 1 -7.16 10.90 3.18
CA MET A 1 -5.98 11.13 4.05
C MET A 1 -6.36 11.91 5.30
N ASN A 2 -6.10 11.36 6.49
CA ASN A 2 -6.35 12.04 7.76
C ASN A 2 -5.11 12.81 8.25
N ALA A 3 -5.17 14.15 8.31
CA ALA A 3 -4.07 14.97 8.83
C ALA A 3 -3.81 14.79 10.35
N LEU A 4 -4.72 14.13 11.06
CA LEU A 4 -4.58 13.74 12.48
C LEU A 4 -4.20 12.27 12.64
N TRP A 5 -3.58 11.65 11.64
CA TRP A 5 -3.17 10.25 11.71
C TRP A 5 -2.25 10.02 12.92
N PRO A 6 -2.55 9.04 13.79
CA PRO A 6 -1.84 8.83 15.06
C PRO A 6 -0.39 8.38 14.88
N TYR A 7 0.00 7.95 13.67
CA TYR A 7 1.34 7.50 13.34
C TYR A 7 1.95 8.35 12.20
N PRO A 8 2.42 9.58 12.47
CA PRO A 8 2.90 10.51 11.44
C PRO A 8 4.01 9.93 10.55
N THR A 9 4.76 8.93 11.04
CA THR A 9 5.79 8.24 10.26
C THR A 9 5.20 7.44 9.10
N GLU A 10 3.95 6.97 9.19
CA GLU A 10 3.26 6.19 8.14
C GLU A 10 2.71 7.06 7.00
N ILE A 11 2.88 8.39 7.06
CA ILE A 11 2.43 9.33 6.02
C ILE A 11 2.87 8.91 4.60
N PRO A 12 4.11 8.44 4.34
CA PRO A 12 4.51 8.02 2.99
C PRO A 12 3.66 6.86 2.47
N PHE A 13 3.39 5.85 3.31
CA PHE A 13 2.54 4.73 2.94
C PHE A 13 1.07 5.16 2.78
N GLN A 14 0.55 5.93 3.72
CA GLN A 14 -0.82 6.46 3.67
C GLN A 14 -1.05 7.31 2.41
N LEU A 15 -0.09 8.13 2.01
CA LEU A 15 -0.18 8.90 0.76
C LEU A 15 -0.31 7.97 -0.45
N ALA A 16 0.54 6.94 -0.56
CA ALA A 16 0.48 5.99 -1.67
C ALA A 16 -0.84 5.21 -1.70
N HIS A 17 -1.38 4.85 -0.53
CA HIS A 17 -2.69 4.21 -0.37
C HIS A 17 -3.83 5.11 -0.85
N GLU A 18 -3.83 6.38 -0.48
CA GLU A 18 -4.86 7.34 -0.88
C GLU A 18 -4.79 7.68 -2.37
N ILE A 19 -3.59 7.69 -2.97
CA ILE A 19 -3.43 7.76 -4.44
C ILE A 19 -4.09 6.56 -5.10
N ALA A 20 -3.98 5.36 -4.51
CA ALA A 20 -4.63 4.16 -5.04
C ALA A 20 -6.15 4.31 -5.11
N HIS A 21 -6.76 4.88 -4.06
CA HIS A 21 -8.18 5.18 -4.05
C HIS A 21 -8.55 6.15 -5.17
N VAL A 22 -7.87 7.29 -5.29
CA VAL A 22 -8.17 8.28 -6.35
C VAL A 22 -8.07 7.68 -7.75
N LEU A 23 -7.12 6.78 -8.00
CA LEU A 23 -6.96 6.14 -9.31
C LEU A 23 -7.98 5.02 -9.58
N HIS A 24 -8.55 4.41 -8.55
CA HIS A 24 -9.48 3.27 -8.67
C HIS A 24 -10.93 3.60 -8.24
N GLU A 25 -11.20 4.81 -7.78
CA GLU A 25 -12.48 5.27 -7.24
C GLU A 25 -13.63 5.11 -8.24
N GLU A 26 -13.38 5.11 -9.56
CA GLU A 26 -14.42 4.84 -10.56
C GLU A 26 -15.01 3.41 -10.48
N GLN A 27 -14.32 2.43 -9.87
CA GLN A 27 -14.75 1.02 -9.88
C GLN A 27 -15.58 0.57 -8.65
N HIS A 28 -15.61 1.33 -7.55
CA HIS A 28 -16.17 0.85 -6.27
C HIS A 28 -17.46 1.55 -5.81
N TYR A 29 -17.85 2.68 -6.43
CA TYR A 29 -19.07 3.41 -6.06
C TYR A 29 -20.38 2.62 -6.28
N TYR A 30 -20.36 1.52 -7.04
CA TYR A 30 -21.56 0.78 -7.39
C TYR A 30 -21.99 -0.30 -6.37
N ASN A 31 -21.13 -0.68 -5.41
CA ASN A 31 -21.41 -1.81 -4.51
C ASN A 31 -20.87 -1.55 -3.08
N LEU A 32 -21.49 -0.65 -2.32
CA LEU A 32 -21.08 -0.25 -0.95
C LEU A 32 -21.44 -1.27 0.16
N ASN A 33 -21.15 -2.56 -0.04
CA ASN A 33 -21.25 -3.54 1.05
C ASN A 33 -19.89 -3.74 1.74
N ASP A 34 -19.89 -4.25 2.97
CA ASP A 34 -18.68 -4.42 3.80
C ASP A 34 -17.58 -5.23 3.09
N GLN A 35 -17.96 -6.26 2.32
CA GLN A 35 -16.99 -7.08 1.58
C GLN A 35 -16.30 -6.31 0.46
N THR A 36 -17.03 -5.46 -0.27
CA THR A 36 -16.44 -4.63 -1.32
C THR A 36 -15.52 -3.55 -0.72
N VAL A 37 -15.87 -3.02 0.45
CA VAL A 37 -15.02 -2.07 1.19
C VAL A 37 -13.72 -2.74 1.60
N ASP A 38 -13.78 -3.92 2.24
CA ASP A 38 -12.58 -4.67 2.64
C ASP A 38 -11.68 -5.05 1.44
N GLN A 39 -12.30 -5.38 0.30
CA GLN A 39 -11.58 -5.64 -0.95
C GLN A 39 -10.92 -4.38 -1.53
N GLY A 40 -11.61 -3.23 -1.47
CA GLY A 40 -11.08 -1.93 -1.89
C GLY A 40 -9.87 -1.51 -1.07
N GLU A 41 -9.95 -1.62 0.25
CA GLU A 41 -8.85 -1.33 1.19
C GLU A 41 -7.65 -2.27 0.94
N THR A 42 -7.92 -3.58 0.77
CA THR A 42 -6.87 -4.56 0.46
C THR A 42 -6.18 -4.25 -0.88
N SER A 43 -6.96 -3.87 -1.89
CA SER A 43 -6.45 -3.52 -3.21
C SER A 43 -5.63 -2.22 -3.18
N ALA A 44 -6.08 -1.22 -2.41
CA ALA A 44 -5.35 0.01 -2.18
C ALA A 44 -4.01 -0.24 -1.48
N ASN A 45 -3.98 -1.11 -0.47
CA ASN A 45 -2.74 -1.54 0.20
C ASN A 45 -1.75 -2.19 -0.77
N ILE A 46 -2.21 -3.15 -1.59
CA ILE A 46 -1.35 -3.82 -2.57
C ILE A 46 -0.81 -2.82 -3.61
N PHE A 47 -1.67 -1.92 -4.11
CA PHE A 47 -1.26 -0.90 -5.07
C PHE A 47 -0.23 0.06 -4.46
N ALA A 48 -0.44 0.53 -3.23
CA ALA A 48 0.48 1.43 -2.54
C ALA A 48 1.89 0.83 -2.46
N ILE A 49 2.00 -0.46 -2.10
CA ILE A 49 3.28 -1.17 -2.04
C ILE A 49 3.94 -1.19 -3.44
N LYS A 50 3.19 -1.53 -4.49
CA LYS A 50 3.70 -1.55 -5.88
C LYS A 50 4.13 -0.17 -6.36
N LEU A 51 3.38 0.88 -5.99
CA LEU A 51 3.72 2.26 -6.34
C LEU A 51 5.05 2.67 -5.69
N LEU A 52 5.24 2.33 -4.42
CA LEU A 52 6.49 2.61 -3.71
C LEU A 52 7.66 1.78 -4.26
N GLN A 53 7.44 0.54 -4.67
CA GLN A 53 8.45 -0.24 -5.40
C GLN A 53 8.85 0.42 -6.70
N LYS A 54 7.87 0.84 -7.52
CA LYS A 54 8.15 1.57 -8.76
C LYS A 54 8.93 2.87 -8.50
N TYR A 55 8.57 3.62 -7.45
CA TYR A 55 9.33 4.80 -7.04
C TYR A 55 10.80 4.44 -6.71
N CYS A 56 11.04 3.30 -6.07
CA CYS A 56 12.41 2.84 -5.80
C CYS A 56 13.17 2.51 -7.08
N ASP A 57 12.54 1.78 -8.00
CA ASP A 57 13.13 1.41 -9.29
C ASP A 57 13.48 2.64 -10.13
N ASP A 58 12.56 3.62 -10.20
CA ASP A 58 12.74 4.85 -10.97
C ASP A 58 13.84 5.78 -10.38
N ASN A 59 14.22 5.60 -9.12
CA ASN A 59 15.19 6.43 -8.40
C ASN A 59 16.43 5.65 -7.92
N GLU A 60 16.63 4.41 -8.40
CA GLU A 60 17.78 3.56 -8.05
C GLU A 60 17.93 3.28 -6.54
N TYR A 61 16.81 3.23 -5.81
CA TYR A 61 16.81 2.80 -4.41
C TYR A 61 16.75 1.28 -4.30
N HIS A 62 17.76 0.68 -3.68
CA HIS A 62 17.83 -0.77 -3.49
C HIS A 62 17.76 -1.16 -2.01
N PHE A 63 16.90 -2.12 -1.71
CA PHE A 63 16.76 -2.72 -0.38
C PHE A 63 17.14 -4.18 -0.45
N ASP A 64 17.94 -4.65 0.52
CA ASP A 64 18.40 -6.04 0.61
C ASP A 64 17.36 -6.99 1.23
N SER A 65 16.23 -6.45 1.68
CA SER A 65 15.12 -7.21 2.26
C SER A 65 13.84 -6.38 2.21
N TYR A 66 12.70 -7.08 2.13
CA TYR A 66 11.39 -6.43 2.25
C TYR A 66 11.25 -5.70 3.59
N TYR A 67 11.90 -6.17 4.66
CA TYR A 67 11.86 -5.53 5.97
C TYR A 67 12.47 -4.12 5.93
N LYS A 68 13.61 -3.94 5.25
CA LYS A 68 14.23 -2.60 5.12
C LYS A 68 13.40 -1.67 4.24
N PHE A 69 12.82 -2.20 3.16
CA PHE A 69 11.86 -1.45 2.33
C PHE A 69 10.65 -1.00 3.15
N ALA A 70 9.99 -1.94 3.84
CA ALA A 70 8.82 -1.66 4.67
C ALA A 70 9.12 -0.65 5.78
N LYS A 71 10.29 -0.76 6.40
CA LYS A 71 10.75 0.21 7.40
C LYS A 71 11.00 1.59 6.80
N ALA A 72 11.61 1.69 5.61
CA ALA A 72 11.92 2.96 4.96
C ALA A 72 10.67 3.77 4.60
N PHE A 73 9.59 3.08 4.18
CA PHE A 73 8.31 3.70 3.86
C PHE A 73 7.29 3.65 5.00
N CYS A 74 7.70 3.16 6.18
CA CYS A 74 6.85 3.03 7.36
C CYS A 74 5.53 2.30 7.07
N ILE A 75 5.65 1.15 6.41
CA ILE A 75 4.51 0.27 6.13
C ILE A 75 4.06 -0.37 7.46
N PRO A 76 2.75 -0.32 7.80
CA PRO A 76 2.22 -0.94 9.00
C PRO A 76 2.56 -2.43 9.11
N HIS A 77 2.95 -2.89 10.31
CA HIS A 77 3.38 -4.27 10.53
C HIS A 77 2.28 -5.30 10.20
N ASN A 78 1.02 -4.94 10.44
CA ASN A 78 -0.12 -5.80 10.11
C ASN A 78 -0.29 -6.05 8.60
N LEU A 79 0.42 -5.31 7.74
CA LEU A 79 0.44 -5.54 6.29
C LEU A 79 1.62 -6.39 5.83
N TYR A 80 2.48 -6.86 6.75
CA TYR A 80 3.69 -7.59 6.37
C TYR A 80 3.39 -8.95 5.72
N TYR A 81 2.20 -9.51 5.92
CA TYR A 81 1.74 -10.72 5.25
C TYR A 81 1.62 -10.55 3.72
N LEU A 82 1.60 -9.31 3.21
CA LEU A 82 1.60 -9.02 1.78
C LEU A 82 2.97 -9.23 1.12
N PHE A 83 4.04 -9.34 1.92
CA PHE A 83 5.38 -9.69 1.45
C PHE A 83 5.60 -11.20 1.62
N ASN A 84 5.84 -11.93 0.52
CA ASN A 84 6.14 -13.35 0.54
C ASN A 84 7.53 -13.59 -0.06
N ASP A 85 8.52 -13.97 0.75
CA ASP A 85 9.87 -14.41 0.34
C ASP A 85 10.44 -13.73 -0.93
N GLY A 86 10.39 -12.40 -0.97
CA GLY A 86 10.96 -11.58 -2.07
C GLY A 86 9.97 -11.08 -3.13
N TYR A 87 8.67 -11.41 -3.03
CA TYR A 87 7.63 -10.98 -3.98
C TYR A 87 6.35 -10.55 -3.25
N ILE A 88 5.57 -9.65 -3.84
CA ILE A 88 4.20 -9.36 -3.34
C ILE A 88 3.31 -10.54 -3.73
N VAL A 89 2.45 -11.00 -2.81
CA VAL A 89 1.42 -12.00 -3.12
C VAL A 89 0.55 -11.47 -4.26
N GLN A 90 0.69 -12.07 -5.45
CA GLN A 90 -0.26 -11.84 -6.54
C GLN A 90 -1.54 -12.59 -6.15
N ASN A 91 -2.62 -11.86 -5.90
CA ASN A 91 -3.94 -12.48 -5.80
C ASN A 91 -4.19 -13.28 -7.08
N GLN A 92 -4.46 -14.58 -6.94
CA GLN A 92 -5.06 -15.42 -7.97
C GLN A 92 -6.47 -14.95 -8.28
#